data_AF-A0A5B0BGS1-F1
#
_entry.id   AF-A0A5B0BGS1-F1
#
_cell.length_a   1.000
_cell.length_b   1.000
_cell.length_c   1.000
_cell.angle_alpha   90.00
_cell.angle_beta   90.00
_cell.angle_gamma   90.00
#
_symmetry.space_group_name_H-M   'P 1'
#
loop_
_entity.id
_entity.type
_entity.pdbx_description
1 polymer ?
#
loop_
_entity_poly.entity_id
_entity_poly.type
_entity_poly.pdbx_seq_one_letter_code
_entity_poly.pdbx_strand_id
1 'polypeptide(L)' 'MGWSLEQAAVVKRYMTIASFFAVVGVLFGVFLLASGNSGGWVFLAMIVIPYVGIALFLKNMRKEQPGQS' A
#
# COMPACT_ATOMS: atom_id res chain seq x y z
N MET A 1 -20.74 11.99 -1.73
CA MET A 1 -21.06 11.18 -0.54
C MET A 1 -19.74 10.88 0.16
N GLY A 2 -19.49 11.49 1.32
CA GLY A 2 -18.28 11.23 2.11
C GLY A 2 -18.31 9.82 2.71
N TRP A 3 -17.14 9.29 3.06
CA TRP A 3 -17.03 7.98 3.68
C TRP A 3 -17.74 7.94 5.03
N SER A 4 -18.39 6.82 5.34
CA SER A 4 -18.84 6.59 6.71
C SER A 4 -17.61 6.41 7.63
N LEU A 5 -17.75 6.79 8.90
CA LEU A 5 -16.69 6.60 9.91
C LEU A 5 -16.28 5.12 10.04
N GLU A 6 -17.23 4.22 9.86
CA GLU A 6 -17.01 2.77 9.86
C GLU A 6 -16.16 2.33 8.66
N GLN A 7 -16.46 2.81 7.46
CA GLN A 7 -15.65 2.53 6.26
C GLN A 7 -14.21 3.04 6.40
N ALA A 8 -14.04 4.24 6.96
CA ALA A 8 -12.72 4.82 7.21
C ALA A 8 -11.89 3.99 8.19
N ALA A 9 -12.50 3.49 9.26
CA ALA A 9 -11.83 2.64 10.25
C ALA A 9 -11.41 1.29 9.65
N VAL A 10 -12.29 0.66 8.87
CA VAL A 10 -12.02 -0.61 8.19
C VAL A 10 -10.85 -0.47 7.21
N VAL A 11 -10.88 0.57 6.36
CA VAL A 11 -9.79 0.82 5.41
C VAL A 11 -8.49 1.12 6.14
N LYS A 12 -8.51 1.91 7.22
CA LYS A 12 -7.31 2.19 8.02
C LYS A 12 -6.69 0.90 8.56
N ARG A 13 -7.53 -0.03 9.05
CA ARG A 13 -7.08 -1.33 9.55
C ARG A 13 -6.44 -2.17 8.44
N TYR A 14 -7.12 -2.31 7.29
CA TYR A 14 -6.56 -3.05 6.16
C TYR A 14 -5.29 -2.43 5.61
N MET A 15 -5.22 -1.11 5.50
CA MET A 15 -4.01 -0.41 5.06
C MET A 15 -2.84 -0.61 6.02
N THR A 16 -3.11 -0.66 7.33
CA THR A 16 -2.07 -0.94 8.33
C THR A 16 -1.49 -2.34 8.15
N ILE A 17 -2.37 -3.34 7.95
CA ILE A 17 -1.96 -4.73 7.68
C ILE A 17 -1.20 -4.81 6.34
N ALA A 18 -1.73 -4.20 5.29
CA ALA A 18 -1.09 -4.16 3.98
C ALA A 18 0.29 -3.48 4.03
N SER A 19 0.43 -2.41 4.82
CA SER A 19 1.71 -1.72 5.02
C SER A 19 2.74 -2.64 5.66
N PHE A 20 2.35 -3.42 6.68
CA PHE A 20 3.24 -4.39 7.31
C PHE A 20 3.74 -5.43 6.31
N PHE A 21 2.83 -6.06 5.54
CA PHE A 21 3.23 -7.02 4.51
C PHE A 21 4.03 -6.39 3.39
N ALA A 22 3.73 -5.15 2.99
CA ALA A 22 4.51 -4.43 1.99
C ALA A 22 5.94 -4.20 2.46
N VAL A 23 6.15 -3.80 3.72
CA VAL A 23 7.50 -3.64 4.28
C VAL A 23 8.26 -4.96 4.30
N VAL A 24 7.65 -6.04 4.82
CA VAL A 24 8.30 -7.37 4.85
C VAL A 24 8.63 -7.85 3.44
N GLY A 25 7.70 -7.68 2.50
CA GLY A 25 7.88 -8.04 1.10
C GLY A 25 8.97 -7.23 0.41
N VAL A 26 9.07 -5.92 0.66
CA VAL A 26 10.16 -5.11 0.14
C VAL A 26 11.50 -5.57 0.69
N LEU A 27 11.60 -5.82 1.99
CA LEU A 27 12.83 -6.35 2.60
C LEU A 27 13.24 -7.69 1.98
N PHE A 28 12.28 -8.60 1.78
CA PHE A 28 12.54 -9.89 1.15
C PHE A 28 12.94 -9.75 -0.33
N GLY A 29 12.31 -8.86 -1.09
CA GLY A 29 12.67 -8.62 -2.48
C GLY A 29 14.06 -7.98 -2.64
N VAL A 30 14.44 -7.07 -1.74
CA VAL A 30 15.80 -6.51 -1.68
C VAL A 30 16.81 -7.61 -1.34
N PHE A 31 16.48 -8.50 -0.39
CA PHE A 31 17.31 -9.66 -0.08
C PHE A 31 17.51 -10.57 -1.30
N LEU A 32 16.44 -10.87 -2.05
CA LEU A 32 16.53 -11.67 -3.28
C LEU A 32 17.42 -11.01 -4.34
N LEU A 33 17.31 -9.69 -4.52
CA LEU A 33 18.20 -8.97 -5.42
C LEU A 33 19.66 -9.04 -4.97
N ALA A 34 19.92 -8.84 -3.67
CA ALA A 34 21.25 -8.92 -3.10
C ALA A 34 21.85 -10.35 -3.21
N SER A 35 21.01 -11.39 -3.18
CA SER A 35 21.44 -12.77 -3.37
C SER A 35 21.65 -13.17 -4.84
N GLY A 36 21.60 -12.22 -5.78
CA GLY A 36 21.78 -12.47 -7.22
C GLY A 36 20.57 -13.11 -7.91
N ASN A 37 19.39 -13.10 -7.29
CA ASN A 37 18.18 -13.62 -7.91
C ASN A 37 17.60 -12.61 -8.91
N SER A 38 17.66 -12.96 -10.20
CA SER A 38 17.16 -12.15 -11.31
C SER A 38 15.64 -11.93 -11.30
N GLY A 39 14.88 -12.67 -10.47
CA GLY A 39 13.44 -12.47 -10.24
C GLY A 39 13.10 -11.54 -9.07
N GLY A 40 14.08 -11.13 -8.26
CA GLY A 40 13.85 -10.28 -7.08
C GLY A 40 13.18 -8.94 -7.41
N TRP A 41 13.52 -8.33 -8.54
CA TRP A 41 12.91 -7.08 -8.98
C TRP A 41 11.44 -7.24 -9.41
N VAL A 42 11.08 -8.39 -10.00
CA VAL A 42 9.68 -8.69 -10.38
C VAL A 42 8.83 -8.82 -9.11
N PHE A 43 9.33 -9.56 -8.12
CA PHE A 43 8.67 -9.68 -6.83
C PHE A 43 8.48 -8.31 -6.14
N LEU A 44 9.52 -7.47 -6.14
CA LEU A 44 9.41 -6.10 -5.64
C LEU A 44 8.35 -5.28 -6.38
N ALA A 45 8.34 -5.33 -7.72
CA ALA A 45 7.36 -4.61 -8.52
C ALA A 45 5.92 -5.06 -8.20
N MET A 46 5.70 -6.37 -8.04
CA MET A 46 4.38 -6.93 -7.69
C MET A 46 3.87 -6.47 -6.32
N ILE A 47 4.75 -6.06 -5.41
CA ILE A 47 4.36 -5.53 -4.10
C ILE A 47 4.19 -4.02 -4.13
N VAL A 48 5.17 -3.31 -4.69
CA VAL A 48 5.23 -1.84 -4.65
C VAL A 48 4.14 -1.22 -5.52
N ILE A 49 3.93 -1.71 -6.74
CA ILE A 49 2.97 -1.12 -7.70
C ILE A 49 1.54 -1.10 -7.15
N PRO A 50 0.94 -2.23 -6.71
CA PRO A 50 -0.43 -2.21 -6.20
C PRO A 50 -0.54 -1.42 -4.88
N TYR A 51 0.47 -1.51 -3.99
CA TYR A 51 0.46 -0.76 -2.75
C TYR A 51 0.44 0.76 -2.98
N VAL A 52 1.32 1.25 -3.87
CA VAL A 52 1.35 2.68 -4.25
C VAL A 52 0.04 3.09 -4.93
N GLY A 53 -0.49 2.27 -5.83
CA GLY A 53 -1.76 2.53 -6.50
C GLY A 53 -2.91 2.72 -5.51
N ILE A 54 -3.05 1.81 -4.55
CA ILE A 54 -4.08 1.89 -3.50
C ILE A 54 -3.85 3.12 -2.61
N ALA A 55 -2.61 3.38 -2.19
CA ALA A 55 -2.29 4.53 -1.35
C ALA A 55 -2.61 5.87 -2.04
N LEU A 56 -2.30 6.00 -3.33
CA LEU A 56 -2.62 7.19 -4.11
C LEU A 56 -4.13 7.34 -4.32
N PHE A 57 -4.83 6.25 -4.64
CA PHE A 57 -6.27 6.25 -4.78
C PHE A 57 -6.97 6.72 -3.50
N LEU A 58 -6.59 6.16 -2.35
CA LEU A 58 -7.12 6.57 -1.05
C LEU A 58 -6.78 8.03 -0.70
N LYS A 59 -5.58 8.48 -1.05
CA LYS A 59 -5.15 9.88 -0.85
C LYS A 59 -6.01 10.83 -1.69
N ASN A 60 -6.32 10.48 -2.94
CA ASN A 60 -7.16 11.30 -3.80
C ASN A 60 -8.60 11.34 -3.29
N MET A 61 -9.18 10.20 -2.89
CA MET A 61 -10.52 10.19 -2.32
C MET A 61 -10.64 10.97 -1.01
N ARG A 62 -9.58 11.04 -0.20
CA ARG A 62 -9.57 11.90 1.00
C ARG A 62 -9.58 13.40 0.64
N LYS A 63 -8.89 13.80 -0.43
CA LYS A 63 -8.87 15.20 -0.89
C LYS A 63 -10.22 15.65 -1.45
N GLU A 64 -10.96 14.74 -2.05
CA GLU A 64 -12.27 15.02 -2.64
C GLU A 64 -13.42 15.02 -1.62
N GLN A 65 -13.15 14.74 -0.33
CA GLN A 65 -14.16 14.82 0.72
C GLN A 65 -14.30 16.27 1.24
N PRO A 66 -15.43 16.96 0.97
CA PRO A 66 -15.69 18.27 1.55
C PRO A 66 -15.99 18.08 3.04
N GLY A 67 -15.09 18.56 3.92
CA GLY A 67 -15.31 18.56 5.38
C GLY A 67 -14.09 18.25 6.26
N GLN A 68 -12.89 18.06 5.71
CA GLN A 68 -11.65 18.07 6.51
C GLN A 68 -10.77 19.26 6.12
N SER A 69 -11.22 20.46 6.50
CA SER A 69 -10.38 21.66 6.64
C SER A 69 -10.10 21.89 8.12
#